data_AF-A0A7K9EN88-F1
#
_entry.id   AF-A0A7K9EN88-F1
#
_cell.length_a   1.000
_cell.length_b   1.000
_cell.length_c   1.000
_cell.angle_alpha   90.00
_cell.angle_beta   90.00
_cell.angle_gamma   90.00
#
_symmetry.space_group_name_H-M   'P 1'
#
loop_
_entity.id
_entity.type
_entity.pdbx_description
1 polymer ?
#
loop_
_entity_poly.entity_id
_entity_poly.type
_entity_poly.pdbx_seq_one_letter_code
_entity_poly.pdbx_strand_id
1 'polypeptide(L)'
;VELDSKFNNRTCGLCGDYNGVPIYNEFISGDASYNSITYGNLQKISKPNAKCEDPDETLALPSCNDHRAECERLLTSSAFADCWLRLSLEMYIQACMQDKCACKGEEDSFCLCSTISEYSRQCSHAGGRPGEWRTQHFC
;
A
#
# COMPACT_ATOMS: atom_id res chain seq x y z
N VAL A 1 -1.97 -10.72 5.57
CA VAL A 1 -2.43 -11.49 6.75
C VAL A 1 -3.93 -11.61 6.64
N GLU A 2 -4.49 -12.77 6.91
CA GLU A 2 -5.95 -12.98 6.95
C GLU A 2 -6.32 -13.41 8.36
N LEU A 3 -7.36 -12.81 8.92
CA LEU A 3 -7.86 -13.09 10.25
C LEU A 3 -9.35 -13.43 10.17
N ASP A 4 -9.77 -14.37 11.01
CA ASP A 4 -11.18 -14.68 11.19
C ASP A 4 -11.90 -13.51 11.88
N SER A 5 -13.16 -13.29 11.52
CA SER A 5 -14.03 -12.23 12.09
C SER A 5 -14.15 -12.24 13.62
N LYS A 6 -13.83 -13.36 14.29
CA LYS A 6 -13.75 -13.42 15.77
C LYS A 6 -12.73 -12.46 16.38
N PHE A 7 -11.77 -11.96 15.59
CA PHE A 7 -10.77 -10.99 16.01
C PHE A 7 -11.23 -9.53 15.84
N ASN A 8 -12.47 -9.28 15.38
CA ASN A 8 -12.99 -7.91 15.25
C ASN A 8 -12.90 -7.15 16.58
N ASN A 9 -12.43 -5.91 16.54
CA ASN A 9 -12.16 -5.05 17.72
C ASN A 9 -11.16 -5.65 18.73
N ARG A 10 -10.34 -6.63 18.33
CA ARG A 10 -9.37 -7.30 19.21
C ARG A 10 -7.94 -7.20 18.70
N THR A 11 -7.72 -6.67 17.50
CA THR A 11 -6.37 -6.47 17.00
C THR A 11 -5.81 -5.16 17.50
N CYS A 12 -4.49 -5.08 17.48
CA CYS A 12 -3.74 -3.85 17.68
C CYS A 12 -2.46 -3.97 16.84
N GLY A 13 -1.82 -2.84 16.55
CA GLY A 13 -0.58 -2.82 15.77
C GLY A 13 -0.70 -1.99 14.50
N LEU A 14 0.29 -2.15 13.63
CA LEU A 14 0.37 -1.40 12.38
C LEU A 14 -0.78 -1.70 11.41
N CYS A 15 -1.45 -2.84 11.55
CA CYS A 15 -2.61 -3.23 10.74
C CYS A 15 -3.97 -2.75 11.31
N GLY A 16 -3.98 -1.98 12.40
CA GLY A 16 -5.20 -1.44 12.99
C GLY A 16 -5.93 -2.38 13.96
N ASP A 17 -7.17 -2.02 14.29
CA ASP A 17 -8.00 -2.66 15.33
C ASP A 17 -9.06 -3.64 14.82
N TYR A 18 -9.19 -3.75 13.49
CA TYR A 18 -10.11 -4.64 12.79
C TYR A 18 -11.58 -4.41 13.21
N ASN A 19 -11.97 -3.15 13.42
CA ASN A 19 -13.34 -2.77 13.80
C ASN A 19 -14.34 -2.70 12.63
N GLY A 20 -13.84 -2.77 11.38
CA GLY A 20 -14.66 -2.71 10.15
C GLY A 20 -15.03 -1.29 9.70
N VAL A 21 -14.53 -0.25 10.38
CA VAL A 21 -14.68 1.15 9.97
C VAL A 21 -13.49 1.52 9.07
N PRO A 22 -13.70 2.33 8.00
CA PRO A 22 -12.61 2.67 7.07
C PRO A 22 -11.43 3.41 7.72
N ILE A 23 -10.27 3.31 7.05
CA ILE A 23 -8.88 3.71 7.38
C ILE A 23 -8.69 5.04 8.16
N TYR A 24 -9.64 5.96 8.12
CA TYR A 24 -9.49 7.26 8.78
C TYR A 24 -9.59 7.17 10.30
N ASN A 25 -10.20 6.11 10.84
CA ASN A 25 -10.37 5.98 12.28
C ASN A 25 -9.08 5.59 12.99
N GLU A 26 -8.21 4.77 12.39
CA GLU A 26 -6.96 4.33 13.01
C GLU A 26 -6.00 5.49 13.27
N PHE A 27 -6.09 6.55 12.46
CA PHE A 27 -5.30 7.76 12.62
C PHE A 27 -5.92 8.79 13.56
N ILE A 28 -7.06 8.50 14.20
CA ILE A 28 -7.74 9.40 15.13
C ILE A 28 -7.83 8.74 16.51
N SER A 29 -7.39 9.45 17.55
CA SER A 29 -7.50 8.99 18.94
C SER A 29 -7.96 10.14 19.83
N GLY A 30 -9.24 10.10 20.24
CA GLY A 30 -9.88 11.23 20.91
C GLY A 30 -9.89 12.46 20.01
N ASP A 31 -9.28 13.56 20.48
CA ASP A 31 -9.14 14.82 19.73
C ASP A 31 -7.84 14.87 18.89
N ALA A 32 -6.98 13.85 18.96
CA ALA A 32 -5.72 13.81 18.24
C ALA A 32 -5.87 13.13 16.87
N SER A 33 -5.22 13.71 15.85
CA SER A 33 -5.06 13.12 14.51
C SER A 33 -3.58 12.88 14.25
N TYR A 34 -3.24 11.67 13.82
CA TYR A 34 -1.87 11.26 13.49
C TYR A 34 -1.66 11.25 11.98
N ASN A 35 -0.45 11.56 11.54
CA ASN A 35 -0.02 11.21 10.18
C ASN A 35 0.49 9.75 10.15
N SER A 36 0.75 9.23 8.95
CA SER A 36 1.18 7.86 8.75
C SER A 36 2.52 7.52 9.41
N ILE A 37 3.45 8.49 9.48
CA ILE A 37 4.77 8.33 10.11
C ILE A 37 4.61 8.24 11.64
N THR A 38 3.88 9.19 12.25
CA THR A 38 3.59 9.20 13.69
C THR A 38 2.88 7.91 14.10
N TYR A 39 1.86 7.47 13.34
CA TYR A 39 1.16 6.22 13.63
C TYR A 39 2.10 5.01 13.57
N GLY A 40 3.02 4.96 12.59
CA GLY A 40 4.03 3.90 12.49
C GLY A 40 5.00 3.89 13.67
N ASN A 41 5.47 5.07 14.10
CA ASN A 41 6.39 5.22 15.23
C ASN A 41 5.77 4.71 16.55
N LEU A 42 4.46 4.89 16.76
CA LEU A 42 3.75 4.37 17.92
C LEU A 42 3.74 2.83 18.01
N GLN A 43 3.94 2.12 16.89
CA GLN A 43 3.95 0.66 16.84
C GLN A 43 5.36 0.05 17.00
N LYS A 44 6.37 0.87 17.24
CA LYS A 44 7.77 0.45 17.34
C LYS A 44 8.03 -0.41 18.58
N ILE A 45 8.79 -1.49 18.39
CA ILE A 45 9.26 -2.36 19.48
C ILE A 45 10.72 -2.01 19.81
N SER A 46 10.94 -1.46 21.00
CA SER A 46 12.28 -1.12 21.50
C SER A 46 13.10 -2.36 21.85
N LYS A 47 14.34 -2.43 21.36
CA LYS A 47 15.31 -3.45 21.74
C LYS A 47 16.23 -2.91 22.84
N PRO A 48 16.46 -3.64 23.96
CA PRO A 48 17.21 -3.13 25.11
C PRO A 48 18.61 -2.58 24.80
N ASN A 49 19.29 -3.16 23.80
CA ASN A 49 20.69 -2.85 23.47
C ASN A 49 20.87 -2.22 22.08
N ALA A 50 19.80 -1.71 21.47
CA ALA A 50 19.89 -1.08 20.15
C ALA A 50 19.03 0.17 20.12
N LYS A 51 19.66 1.29 19.74
CA LYS A 51 18.96 2.53 19.42
C LYS A 51 18.73 2.57 17.91
N CYS A 52 17.48 2.70 17.52
CA CYS A 52 17.05 3.01 16.16
C CYS A 52 16.34 4.36 16.25
N GLU A 53 16.72 5.32 15.44
CA GLU A 53 16.09 6.64 15.43
C GLU A 53 14.78 6.57 14.63
N ASP A 54 13.81 7.38 15.03
CA ASP A 54 12.56 7.48 14.30
C ASP A 54 12.77 8.30 13.01
N PRO A 55 12.09 7.96 11.91
CA PRO A 55 12.05 8.80 10.72
C PRO A 55 11.50 10.19 11.06
N ASP A 56 12.01 11.20 10.36
CA ASP A 56 11.60 12.59 10.55
C ASP A 56 10.17 12.81 10.05
N GLU A 57 9.26 13.09 10.99
CA GLU A 57 7.84 13.33 10.75
C GLU A 57 7.56 14.67 10.04
N THR A 58 8.53 15.58 10.01
CA THR A 58 8.39 16.92 9.41
C THR A 58 8.74 16.97 7.93
N LEU A 59 9.39 15.91 7.42
CA LEU A 59 9.74 15.83 6.01
C LEU A 59 8.48 15.67 5.15
N ALA A 60 8.28 16.63 4.26
CA ALA A 60 7.22 16.55 3.26
C ALA A 60 7.50 15.37 2.31
N LEU A 61 6.46 14.56 2.08
CA LEU A 61 6.53 13.51 1.07
C LEU A 61 6.69 14.14 -0.32
N PRO A 62 7.57 13.59 -1.18
CA PRO A 62 7.69 14.07 -2.54
C PRO A 62 6.35 13.91 -3.29
N SER A 63 6.01 14.91 -4.10
CA SER A 63 4.87 14.80 -5.01
C SER A 63 5.27 13.94 -6.20
N CYS A 64 4.58 12.83 -6.39
CA CYS A 64 4.87 11.84 -7.43
C CYS A 64 3.80 11.81 -8.53
N ASN A 65 3.06 12.92 -8.69
CA ASN A 65 1.92 13.06 -9.60
C ASN A 65 2.25 12.81 -11.07
N ASP A 66 3.49 13.06 -11.49
CA ASP A 66 3.94 12.89 -12.87
C ASP A 66 3.86 11.42 -13.35
N HIS A 67 3.82 10.46 -12.42
CA HIS A 67 3.74 9.02 -12.72
C HIS A 67 2.31 8.48 -12.79
N ARG A 68 1.29 9.30 -12.51
CA ARG A 68 -0.10 8.86 -12.42
C ARG A 68 -0.59 8.18 -13.70
N ALA A 69 -0.34 8.81 -14.85
CA ALA A 69 -0.80 8.30 -16.14
C ALA A 69 -0.20 6.93 -16.49
N GLU A 70 1.08 6.70 -16.15
CA GLU A 70 1.74 5.40 -16.36
C GLU A 70 1.13 4.32 -15.48
N CYS A 71 0.96 4.62 -14.18
CA CYS A 71 0.35 3.71 -13.20
C CYS A 71 -1.09 3.36 -13.55
N GLU A 72 -1.90 4.36 -13.93
CA GLU A 72 -3.27 4.15 -14.40
C GLU A 72 -3.30 3.21 -15.60
N ARG A 73 -2.48 3.45 -16.62
CA ARG A 73 -2.44 2.63 -17.83
C ARG A 73 -2.07 1.17 -17.51
N LEU A 74 -1.14 0.92 -16.59
CA LEU A 74 -0.73 -0.43 -16.20
C LEU A 74 -1.85 -1.17 -15.46
N LEU A 75 -2.45 -0.53 -14.45
CA LEU A 75 -3.49 -1.13 -13.61
C LEU A 75 -4.86 -1.24 -14.31
N THR A 76 -5.10 -0.44 -15.35
CA THR A 76 -6.28 -0.51 -16.24
C THR A 76 -6.05 -1.29 -17.54
N SER A 77 -4.97 -2.07 -17.61
CA SER A 77 -4.78 -2.98 -18.74
C SER A 77 -5.85 -4.09 -18.74
N SER A 78 -6.13 -4.65 -19.92
CA SER A 78 -7.15 -5.70 -20.08
C SER A 78 -6.89 -6.96 -19.25
N ALA A 79 -5.64 -7.20 -18.86
CA ALA A 79 -5.28 -8.27 -17.92
C ALA A 79 -5.97 -8.11 -16.56
N PHE A 80 -6.37 -6.91 -16.16
CA PHE A 80 -7.01 -6.64 -14.88
C PHE A 80 -8.51 -6.32 -14.96
N ALA A 81 -9.16 -6.59 -16.10
CA ALA A 81 -10.58 -6.22 -16.30
C ALA A 81 -11.53 -6.76 -15.21
N ASP A 82 -11.32 -7.98 -14.73
CA ASP A 82 -12.14 -8.59 -13.64
C ASP A 82 -11.73 -8.09 -12.23
N CYS A 83 -10.70 -7.25 -12.13
CA CYS A 83 -10.19 -6.71 -10.87
C CYS A 83 -10.73 -5.31 -10.55
N TRP A 84 -11.10 -4.52 -11.56
CA TRP A 84 -11.45 -3.11 -11.40
C TRP A 84 -12.65 -2.85 -10.48
N LEU A 85 -13.61 -3.78 -10.43
CA LEU A 85 -14.79 -3.69 -9.56
C LEU A 85 -14.60 -4.37 -8.20
N ARG A 86 -13.47 -5.04 -7.97
CA ARG A 86 -13.19 -5.82 -6.75
C ARG A 86 -12.28 -5.10 -5.78
N LEU A 87 -11.42 -4.24 -6.30
CA LEU A 87 -10.38 -3.55 -5.57
C LEU A 87 -10.49 -2.04 -5.78
N SER A 88 -10.04 -1.26 -4.80
CA SER A 88 -9.91 0.19 -4.94
C SER A 88 -8.74 0.53 -5.86
N LEU A 89 -9.02 0.79 -7.14
CA LEU A 89 -8.00 1.12 -8.14
C LEU A 89 -7.13 2.34 -7.72
N GLU A 90 -7.76 3.35 -7.11
CA GLU A 90 -7.06 4.57 -6.67
C GLU A 90 -5.94 4.28 -5.67
N MET A 91 -6.17 3.39 -4.70
CA MET A 91 -5.15 3.06 -3.69
C MET A 91 -3.91 2.43 -4.32
N TYR A 92 -4.09 1.57 -5.33
CA TYR A 92 -2.97 0.96 -6.06
C TYR A 92 -2.29 1.93 -7.02
N ILE A 93 -3.02 2.87 -7.63
CA ILE A 93 -2.43 3.95 -8.43
C ILE A 93 -1.51 4.80 -7.55
N GLN A 94 -1.98 5.24 -6.38
CA GLN A 94 -1.19 6.05 -5.46
C GLN A 94 0.06 5.30 -4.97
N ALA A 95 -0.06 4.01 -4.62
CA ALA A 95 1.09 3.18 -4.26
C ALA A 95 2.10 3.05 -5.41
N CYS A 96 1.61 2.79 -6.63
CA CYS A 96 2.44 2.69 -7.83
C CYS A 96 3.20 4.00 -8.11
N MET A 97 2.55 5.15 -7.94
CA MET A 97 3.18 6.47 -8.12
C MET A 97 4.34 6.68 -7.14
N GLN A 98 4.15 6.30 -5.87
CA GLN A 98 5.19 6.41 -4.85
C GLN A 98 6.35 5.46 -5.13
N ASP A 99 6.07 4.19 -5.48
CA ASP A 99 7.11 3.22 -5.85
C ASP A 99 7.94 3.69 -7.05
N LYS A 100 7.29 4.22 -8.08
CA LYS A 100 7.96 4.73 -9.28
C LYS A 100 8.89 5.90 -8.96
N CYS A 101 8.42 6.82 -8.14
CA CYS A 101 9.11 8.04 -7.76
C CYS A 101 10.28 7.80 -6.81
N ALA A 102 10.15 6.80 -5.94
CA ALA A 102 11.19 6.40 -5.00
C ALA A 102 12.34 5.65 -5.70
N CYS A 103 12.07 5.01 -6.84
CA CYS A 103 13.08 4.28 -7.59
C CYS A 103 13.89 5.22 -8.50
N LYS A 104 15.22 5.05 -8.44
CA LYS A 104 16.17 5.84 -9.23
C LYS A 104 16.97 4.89 -10.12
N GLY A 105 16.88 5.05 -11.44
CA GLY A 105 17.79 4.42 -12.41
C GLY A 105 17.26 3.17 -13.10
N GLU A 106 18.14 2.21 -13.42
CA GLU A 106 17.81 1.02 -14.25
C GLU A 106 16.87 0.00 -13.58
N GLU A 107 16.52 0.17 -12.30
CA GLU A 107 15.58 -0.68 -11.55
C GLU A 107 14.12 -0.20 -11.61
N ASP A 108 13.85 0.82 -12.43
CA ASP A 108 12.53 1.46 -12.58
C ASP A 108 11.39 0.49 -12.92
N SER A 109 11.67 -0.54 -13.72
CA SER A 109 10.68 -1.57 -14.05
C SER A 109 10.45 -2.50 -12.86
N PHE A 110 11.50 -2.88 -12.14
CA PHE A 110 11.46 -3.81 -11.02
C PHE A 110 10.59 -3.30 -9.86
N CYS A 111 10.67 -2.01 -9.54
CA CYS A 111 9.88 -1.41 -8.48
C CYS A 111 8.37 -1.46 -8.77
N LEU A 112 7.98 -1.10 -9.98
CA LEU A 112 6.59 -1.16 -10.43
C LEU A 112 6.04 -2.59 -10.35
N CYS A 113 6.86 -3.61 -10.64
CA CYS A 113 6.44 -5.01 -10.60
C CYS A 113 5.88 -5.43 -9.24
N SER A 114 6.38 -4.85 -8.14
CA SER A 114 5.93 -5.20 -6.79
C SER A 114 4.48 -4.78 -6.56
N THR A 115 4.14 -3.52 -6.85
CA THR A 115 2.76 -3.03 -6.73
C THR A 115 1.82 -3.72 -7.72
N ILE A 116 2.23 -3.94 -8.98
CA ILE A 116 1.38 -4.64 -9.96
C ILE A 116 1.17 -6.12 -9.57
N SER A 117 2.20 -6.79 -9.02
CA SER A 117 2.07 -8.15 -8.51
C SER A 117 1.12 -8.22 -7.32
N GLU A 118 1.18 -7.25 -6.40
CA GLU A 118 0.27 -7.18 -5.26
C GLU A 118 -1.18 -6.92 -5.71
N TYR A 119 -1.39 -6.05 -6.70
CA TYR A 119 -2.72 -5.84 -7.29
C TYR A 119 -3.29 -7.13 -7.91
N SER A 120 -2.46 -7.85 -8.68
CA SER A 120 -2.81 -9.18 -9.24
C SER A 120 -3.14 -10.20 -8.15
N ARG A 121 -2.33 -10.27 -7.10
CA ARG A 121 -2.53 -11.19 -5.96
C ARG A 121 -3.82 -10.88 -5.22
N GLN A 122 -4.10 -9.62 -4.96
CA GLN A 122 -5.31 -9.18 -4.24
C GLN A 122 -6.57 -9.36 -5.08
N CYS A 123 -6.47 -9.22 -6.39
CA CYS A 123 -7.57 -9.50 -7.31
C CYS A 123 -7.96 -10.98 -7.23
N SER A 124 -6.96 -11.86 -7.31
CA SER A 124 -7.15 -13.30 -7.16
C SER A 124 -7.72 -13.68 -5.79
N HIS A 125 -7.24 -13.04 -4.73
CA HIS A 125 -7.73 -13.22 -3.37
C HIS A 125 -9.21 -12.79 -3.22
N ALA A 126 -9.63 -11.72 -3.90
CA ALA A 126 -11.02 -11.27 -3.96
C ALA A 126 -11.91 -12.09 -4.93
N GLY A 127 -11.41 -13.22 -5.43
CA GLY A 127 -12.12 -14.12 -6.35
C GLY A 127 -12.11 -13.69 -7.82
N GLY A 128 -11.35 -12.65 -8.18
CA GLY A 128 -11.13 -12.25 -9.56
C GLY A 128 -10.12 -13.14 -10.28
N ARG A 129 -10.03 -12.98 -11.59
CA ARG A 129 -9.09 -13.72 -12.45
C ARG A 129 -8.24 -12.76 -13.27
N PRO A 130 -7.12 -12.25 -12.72
CA PRO A 130 -6.19 -11.47 -13.53
C PRO A 130 -5.62 -12.34 -14.66
N GLY A 131 -5.49 -11.76 -15.84
CA GLY A 131 -4.79 -12.35 -16.97
C GLY A 131 -3.28 -12.20 -16.87
N GLU A 132 -2.58 -12.65 -17.93
CA GLU A 132 -1.14 -12.46 -18.04
C GLU A 132 -0.81 -10.99 -18.30
N TRP A 133 -0.04 -10.39 -17.40
CA TRP A 133 0.37 -8.98 -17.46
C TRP A 133 1.90 -8.84 -17.58
N ARG A 134 2.66 -9.91 -17.30
CA ARG A 134 4.10 -9.93 -17.46
C ARG A 134 4.45 -10.14 -18.93
N THR A 135 5.47 -9.43 -19.40
CA THR A 135 5.93 -9.50 -20.80
C THR A 135 7.45 -9.51 -20.86
N GLN A 136 8.02 -9.81 -22.02
CA GLN A 136 9.47 -9.78 -22.23
C GLN A 136 10.11 -8.41 -21.91
N HIS A 137 9.33 -7.33 -21.92
CA HIS A 137 9.79 -5.96 -21.69
C HIS A 137 9.26 -5.35 -20.39
N PHE A 138 8.51 -6.12 -19.59
CA PHE A 138 7.92 -5.64 -18.34
C PHE A 138 7.71 -6.82 -17.38
N CYS A 139 8.49 -6.83 -16.28
CA CYS A 139 8.34 -7.74 -15.14
C CYS A 139 8.31 -9.25 -15.46
#